data_AF-A0A831ULG3-F1
#
_entry.id   AF-A0A831ULG3-F1
#
_cell.length_a   1.000
_cell.length_b   1.000
_cell.length_c   1.000
_cell.angle_alpha   90.00
_cell.angle_beta   90.00
_cell.angle_gamma   90.00
#
_symmetry.space_group_name_H-M   'P 1'
#
loop_
_entity.id
_entity.type
_entity.pdbx_description
1 polymer ?
#
loop_
_entity_poly.entity_id
_entity_poly.type
_entity_poly.pdbx_seq_one_letter_code
_entity_poly.pdbx_strand_id
1 'polypeptide(L)'
;PAERVGLGENLSPGARTGLKPEGGFAESPFAFAEAELLRGKALYQSFCAVCHGARGEGDGRVIPLGVPRPRSYHDPAVKAMPEGYFYFAATNGFGRMFSYRSRIPERERWLIARYIKRCLLLEACPKEVVNAEVH
;
A
#
# COMPACT_ATOMS: atom_id res chain seq x y z
N PRO A 1 -11.15 -8.93 20.37
CA PRO A 1 -9.69 -8.98 20.09
C PRO A 1 -9.43 -9.81 18.84
N ALA A 2 -9.18 -9.16 17.70
CA ALA A 2 -8.88 -9.87 16.45
C ALA A 2 -7.45 -10.43 16.53
N GLU A 3 -7.35 -11.74 16.37
CA GLU A 3 -6.13 -12.54 16.46
C GLU A 3 -5.03 -11.99 15.55
N ARG A 4 -3.83 -11.75 16.10
CA ARG A 4 -2.67 -11.27 15.34
C ARG A 4 -2.08 -12.45 14.58
N VAL A 5 -2.28 -12.50 13.26
CA VAL A 5 -1.67 -13.56 12.45
C VAL A 5 -0.16 -13.38 12.39
N GLY A 6 0.57 -14.36 12.90
CA GLY A 6 2.03 -14.39 12.97
C GLY A 6 2.67 -14.65 11.60
N LEU A 7 3.94 -14.25 11.46
CA LEU A 7 4.72 -14.53 10.26
C LEU A 7 4.94 -16.05 10.15
N GLY A 8 4.28 -16.72 9.20
CA GLY A 8 4.41 -18.16 8.94
C GLY A 8 3.14 -18.99 9.12
N GLU A 9 2.04 -18.41 9.58
CA GLU A 9 0.75 -19.11 9.64
C GLU A 9 0.09 -19.20 8.25
N ASN A 10 -0.76 -20.21 8.03
CA ASN A 10 -1.51 -20.37 6.78
C ASN A 10 -2.50 -19.21 6.59
N LEU A 11 -2.02 -18.15 5.93
CA LEU A 11 -2.77 -16.95 5.65
C LEU A 11 -4.05 -17.26 4.85
N SER A 12 -5.16 -16.65 5.26
CA SER A 12 -6.45 -16.82 4.59
C SER A 12 -6.37 -16.41 3.12
N PRO A 13 -7.26 -16.91 2.24
CA PRO A 13 -7.31 -16.47 0.84
C PRO A 13 -7.38 -14.95 0.71
N GLY A 14 -8.07 -14.26 1.62
CA GLY A 14 -8.15 -12.80 1.60
C GLY A 14 -6.85 -12.11 2.02
N ALA A 15 -6.10 -12.69 2.95
CA ALA A 15 -4.75 -12.23 3.27
C ALA A 15 -3.78 -12.34 2.07
N ARG A 16 -3.92 -13.40 1.26
CA ARG A 16 -3.06 -13.66 0.11
C ARG A 16 -3.43 -12.87 -1.14
N THR A 17 -4.71 -12.60 -1.32
CA THR A 17 -5.25 -11.95 -2.53
C THR A 17 -5.58 -10.48 -2.32
N GLY A 18 -5.89 -10.05 -1.09
CA GLY A 18 -6.48 -8.74 -0.80
C GLY A 18 -7.98 -8.67 -1.07
N LEU A 19 -8.64 -9.81 -1.33
CA LEU A 19 -10.06 -9.90 -1.66
C LEU A 19 -10.84 -10.63 -0.56
N LYS A 20 -12.10 -10.26 -0.37
CA LYS A 20 -13.01 -11.01 0.51
C LYS A 20 -13.57 -12.23 -0.23
N PRO A 21 -13.90 -13.34 0.46
CA PRO A 21 -14.52 -14.52 -0.16
C PRO A 21 -15.81 -14.19 -0.94
N GLU A 22 -16.62 -13.27 -0.42
CA GLU A 22 -17.87 -12.80 -1.02
C GLU A 22 -17.67 -11.72 -2.11
N GLY A 23 -16.44 -11.37 -2.42
CA GLY A 23 -16.09 -10.32 -3.38
C GLY A 23 -15.81 -8.96 -2.74
N GLY A 24 -15.12 -8.11 -3.51
CA GLY A 24 -14.60 -6.83 -3.04
C GLY A 24 -13.28 -6.96 -2.28
N PHE A 25 -12.72 -5.83 -1.88
CA PHE A 25 -11.40 -5.77 -1.25
C PHE A 25 -11.48 -5.99 0.26
N ALA A 26 -10.49 -6.68 0.81
CA ALA A 26 -10.39 -7.00 2.23
C ALA A 26 -9.67 -5.90 3.02
N GLU A 27 -9.85 -5.90 4.34
CA GLU A 27 -8.96 -5.19 5.25
C GLU A 27 -7.67 -5.98 5.47
N SER A 28 -6.61 -5.30 5.94
CA SER A 28 -5.38 -5.99 6.30
C SER A 28 -5.62 -7.00 7.43
N PRO A 29 -5.17 -8.26 7.29
CA PRO A 29 -5.22 -9.25 8.36
C PRO A 29 -4.12 -9.03 9.40
N PHE A 30 -3.12 -8.19 9.08
CA PHE A 30 -2.00 -7.90 9.96
C PHE A 30 -2.28 -6.70 10.84
N ALA A 31 -1.95 -6.85 12.12
CA ALA A 31 -1.74 -5.72 13.02
C ALA A 31 -0.32 -5.20 12.84
N PHE A 32 -0.19 -3.91 12.54
CA PHE A 32 1.10 -3.23 12.44
C PHE A 32 1.26 -2.28 13.62
N ALA A 33 2.42 -2.28 14.26
CA ALA A 33 2.77 -1.23 15.21
C ALA A 33 3.03 0.09 14.46
N GLU A 34 2.80 1.23 15.11
CA GLU A 34 3.02 2.54 14.50
C GLU A 34 4.46 2.72 13.99
N ALA A 35 5.44 2.19 14.73
CA ALA A 35 6.85 2.21 14.32
C ALA A 35 7.11 1.47 12.99
N GLU A 36 6.28 0.49 12.63
CA GLU A 36 6.43 -0.24 11.36
C GLU A 36 6.01 0.61 10.15
N LEU A 37 5.21 1.65 10.35
CA LEU A 37 4.84 2.57 9.26
C LEU A 37 6.05 3.30 8.68
N LEU A 38 7.15 3.41 9.41
CA LEU A 38 8.42 3.91 8.86
C LEU A 38 8.96 2.98 7.76
N ARG A 39 8.89 1.66 7.97
CA ARG A 39 9.22 0.67 6.93
C ARG A 39 8.24 0.77 5.76
N GLY A 40 6.95 0.98 6.03
CA GLY A 40 5.94 1.24 4.99
C GLY A 40 6.27 2.46 4.13
N LYS A 41 6.68 3.57 4.75
CA LYS A 41 7.14 4.79 4.06
C LYS A 41 8.35 4.51 3.18
N ALA A 42 9.37 3.84 3.70
CA ALA A 42 10.59 3.48 2.96
C ALA A 42 10.28 2.66 1.71
N LEU A 43 9.46 1.62 1.87
CA LEU A 43 9.03 0.76 0.77
C LEU A 43 8.22 1.55 -0.27
N TYR A 44 7.28 2.39 0.17
CA TYR A 44 6.49 3.22 -0.73
C TYR A 44 7.38 4.16 -1.55
N GLN A 45 8.32 4.85 -0.91
CA GLN A 45 9.23 5.77 -1.60
C GLN A 45 10.16 5.04 -2.58
N SER A 46 10.62 3.84 -2.22
CA SER A 46 11.51 3.03 -3.07
C SER A 46 10.80 2.47 -4.31
N PHE A 47 9.58 1.96 -4.16
CA PHE A 47 8.91 1.18 -5.21
C PHE A 47 7.73 1.89 -5.87
N CYS A 48 7.01 2.75 -5.16
CA CYS A 48 5.72 3.26 -5.59
C CYS A 48 5.79 4.74 -6.00
N ALA A 49 6.52 5.57 -5.25
CA ALA A 49 6.57 7.02 -5.44
C ALA A 49 7.14 7.45 -6.79
N VAL A 50 7.98 6.61 -7.41
CA VAL A 50 8.50 6.84 -8.76
C VAL A 50 7.41 7.09 -9.80
N CYS A 51 6.26 6.42 -9.67
CA CYS A 51 5.08 6.59 -10.53
C CYS A 51 3.94 7.35 -9.83
N HIS A 52 3.68 7.05 -8.56
CA HIS A 52 2.54 7.59 -7.81
C HIS A 52 2.82 8.94 -7.14
N GLY A 53 4.06 9.43 -7.15
CA GLY A 53 4.49 10.63 -6.44
C GLY A 53 4.70 10.38 -4.95
N ALA A 54 5.48 11.23 -4.27
CA ALA A 54 5.77 11.07 -2.84
C ALA A 54 4.51 11.19 -1.96
N ARG A 55 3.51 11.93 -2.44
CA ARG A 55 2.23 12.19 -1.76
C ARG A 55 1.05 11.38 -2.33
N GLY A 56 1.29 10.50 -3.30
CA GLY A 56 0.22 9.73 -3.94
C GLY A 56 -0.64 10.50 -4.95
N GLU A 57 -0.17 11.64 -5.45
CA GLU A 57 -0.93 12.48 -6.40
C GLU A 57 -0.99 11.89 -7.81
N GLY A 58 -0.17 10.88 -8.12
CA GLY A 58 -0.02 10.30 -9.46
C GLY A 58 0.95 11.10 -10.35
N ASP A 59 1.80 11.95 -9.77
CA ASP A 59 2.73 12.84 -10.46
C ASP A 59 4.20 12.41 -10.34
N GLY A 60 4.44 11.11 -10.23
CA GLY A 60 5.80 10.58 -10.08
C GLY A 60 6.76 11.00 -11.21
N ARG A 61 8.06 10.93 -10.93
CA ARG A 61 9.12 11.43 -11.84
C ARG A 61 9.14 10.79 -13.24
N VAL A 62 8.49 9.63 -13.43
CA VAL A 62 8.43 8.97 -14.74
C VAL A 62 7.25 9.45 -15.60
N ILE A 63 6.32 10.23 -15.06
CA ILE A 63 5.17 10.75 -15.82
C ILE A 63 5.63 11.68 -16.96
N PRO A 64 6.55 12.63 -16.75
CA PRO A 64 7.11 13.43 -17.84
C PRO A 64 7.87 12.61 -18.90
N LEU A 65 8.27 11.37 -18.57
CA LEU A 65 8.97 10.46 -19.49
C LEU A 65 8.01 9.61 -20.33
N GLY A 66 6.69 9.89 -20.29
CA GLY A 66 5.68 9.23 -21.11
C GLY A 66 5.01 8.01 -20.45
N VAL A 67 5.28 7.73 -19.18
CA VAL A 67 4.51 6.74 -18.42
C VAL A 67 3.12 7.34 -18.13
N PRO A 68 2.01 6.63 -18.42
CA PRO A 68 0.68 7.17 -18.15
C PRO A 68 0.46 7.44 -16.66
N ARG A 69 -0.14 8.60 -16.38
CA ARG A 69 -0.46 9.08 -15.03
C ARG A 69 -1.35 8.06 -14.29
N PRO A 70 -0.89 7.49 -13.17
CA PRO A 70 -1.77 6.74 -12.29
C PRO A 70 -2.88 7.63 -11.73
N ARG A 71 -4.03 7.04 -11.42
CA ARG A 71 -5.07 7.74 -10.68
C ARG A 71 -4.51 8.18 -9.32
N SER A 72 -4.76 9.45 -8.95
CA SER A 72 -4.39 9.98 -7.63
C SER A 72 -5.08 9.17 -6.55
N TYR A 73 -4.37 8.90 -5.45
CA TYR A 73 -5.00 8.26 -4.29
C TYR A 73 -6.01 9.18 -3.61
N HIS A 74 -5.88 10.50 -3.79
CA HIS A 74 -6.79 11.51 -3.24
C HIS A 74 -8.13 11.62 -3.97
N ASP A 75 -8.29 10.91 -5.10
CA ASP A 75 -9.61 10.70 -5.71
C ASP A 75 -10.56 10.07 -4.66
N PRO A 76 -11.76 10.65 -4.41
CA PRO A 76 -12.70 10.14 -3.43
C PRO A 76 -13.00 8.64 -3.58
N ALA A 77 -13.08 8.14 -4.81
CA ALA A 77 -13.33 6.73 -5.08
C ALA A 77 -12.17 5.84 -4.63
N VAL A 78 -10.93 6.29 -4.78
CA VAL A 78 -9.74 5.56 -4.32
C VAL A 78 -9.58 5.72 -2.82
N LYS A 79 -9.81 6.92 -2.30
CA LYS A 79 -9.76 7.22 -0.86
C LYS A 79 -10.73 6.35 -0.06
N ALA A 80 -11.89 6.01 -0.62
CA ALA A 80 -12.87 5.12 -0.02
C ALA A 80 -12.47 3.63 0.00
N MET A 81 -11.50 3.21 -0.83
CA MET A 81 -11.12 1.79 -0.92
C MET A 81 -10.39 1.30 0.33
N PRO A 82 -10.60 0.04 0.75
CA PRO A 82 -9.89 -0.56 1.88
C PRO A 82 -8.45 -0.92 1.48
N GLU A 83 -7.63 -1.32 2.45
CA GLU A 83 -6.21 -1.62 2.23
C GLU A 83 -5.98 -2.73 1.20
N GLY A 84 -6.91 -3.70 1.11
CA GLY A 84 -6.86 -4.79 0.15
C GLY A 84 -6.83 -4.32 -1.31
N TYR A 85 -7.37 -3.13 -1.62
CA TYR A 85 -7.28 -2.55 -2.97
C TYR A 85 -5.83 -2.26 -3.37
N PHE A 86 -5.10 -1.58 -2.48
CA PHE A 86 -3.70 -1.24 -2.71
C PHE A 86 -2.82 -2.48 -2.68
N TYR A 87 -3.07 -3.41 -1.75
CA TYR A 87 -2.39 -4.70 -1.72
C TYR A 87 -2.61 -5.49 -3.01
N PHE A 88 -3.86 -5.58 -3.48
CA PHE A 88 -4.20 -6.32 -4.71
C PHE A 88 -3.47 -5.73 -5.91
N ALA A 89 -3.47 -4.40 -6.06
CA ALA A 89 -2.78 -3.72 -7.15
C ALA A 89 -1.25 -3.93 -7.07
N ALA A 90 -0.64 -3.81 -5.89
CA ALA A 90 0.78 -4.08 -5.71
C ALA A 90 1.14 -5.55 -6.01
N THR A 91 0.22 -6.47 -5.71
CA THR A 91 0.44 -7.91 -5.85
C THR A 91 0.24 -8.39 -7.28
N ASN A 92 -0.78 -7.91 -7.98
CA ASN A 92 -1.18 -8.44 -9.29
C ASN A 92 -0.90 -7.48 -10.44
N GLY A 93 -0.56 -6.23 -10.14
CA GLY A 93 -0.59 -5.14 -11.11
C GLY A 93 -2.01 -4.62 -11.34
N PHE A 94 -2.13 -3.51 -12.05
CA PHE A 94 -3.42 -2.92 -12.41
C PHE A 94 -3.25 -2.00 -13.63
N GLY A 95 -3.91 -2.32 -14.75
CA GLY A 95 -3.69 -1.61 -16.00
C GLY A 95 -2.22 -1.67 -16.44
N ARG A 96 -1.53 -0.51 -16.42
CA ARG A 96 -0.10 -0.40 -16.75
C ARG A 96 0.84 -0.51 -15.54
N MET A 97 0.29 -0.67 -14.33
CA MET A 97 1.09 -0.91 -13.13
C MET A 97 1.58 -2.36 -13.11
N PHE A 98 2.89 -2.57 -12.94
CA PHE A 98 3.49 -3.89 -12.82
C PHE A 98 3.11 -4.59 -11.50
N SER A 99 3.20 -5.93 -11.51
CA SER A 99 3.19 -6.70 -10.27
C SER A 99 4.53 -6.58 -9.53
N TYR A 100 4.45 -6.42 -8.20
CA TYR A 100 5.59 -6.42 -7.29
C TYR A 100 5.67 -7.69 -6.43
N ARG A 101 4.87 -8.73 -6.74
CA ARG A 101 4.78 -9.95 -5.92
C ARG A 101 6.13 -10.62 -5.67
N SER A 102 7.00 -10.63 -6.68
CA SER A 102 8.34 -11.25 -6.62
C SER A 102 9.41 -10.38 -5.96
N ARG A 103 9.13 -9.08 -5.73
CA ARG A 103 10.12 -8.10 -5.23
C ARG A 103 9.84 -7.64 -3.81
N ILE A 104 8.57 -7.58 -3.42
CA ILE A 104 8.13 -7.10 -2.11
C ILE A 104 7.37 -8.24 -1.43
N PRO A 105 7.81 -8.77 -0.28
CA PRO A 105 7.11 -9.80 0.48
C PRO A 105 5.66 -9.44 0.82
N GLU A 106 4.82 -10.45 1.03
CA GLU A 106 3.38 -10.28 1.26
C GLU A 106 3.02 -9.32 2.40
N ARG A 107 3.62 -9.50 3.57
CA ARG A 107 3.40 -8.61 4.73
C ARG A 107 3.83 -7.18 4.44
N GLU A 108 4.90 -7.00 3.68
CA GLU A 108 5.41 -5.67 3.29
C GLU A 108 4.49 -4.98 2.28
N ARG A 109 3.87 -5.72 1.35
CA ARG A 109 2.83 -5.16 0.47
C ARG A 109 1.61 -4.67 1.27
N TRP A 110 1.21 -5.40 2.31
CA TRP A 110 0.16 -4.94 3.23
C TRP A 110 0.58 -3.72 4.05
N LEU A 111 1.84 -3.66 4.47
CA LEU A 111 2.38 -2.51 5.19
C LEU A 111 2.43 -1.24 4.33
N ILE A 112 2.75 -1.38 3.03
CA ILE A 112 2.61 -0.28 2.05
C ILE A 112 1.15 0.16 1.94
N ALA A 113 0.20 -0.77 1.82
CA ALA A 113 -1.22 -0.45 1.76
C ALA A 113 -1.70 0.32 3.01
N ARG A 114 -1.27 -0.13 4.19
CA ARG A 114 -1.51 0.56 5.47
C ARG A 114 -0.91 1.96 5.47
N TYR A 115 0.34 2.13 5.01
CA TYR A 115 0.97 3.46 4.91
C TYR A 115 0.19 4.39 3.98
N ILE A 116 -0.20 3.94 2.79
CA ILE A 116 -1.01 4.73 1.85
C ILE A 116 -2.31 5.19 2.54
N LYS A 117 -3.07 4.24 3.12
CA LYS A 117 -4.35 4.56 3.74
C LYS A 117 -4.19 5.49 4.93
N ARG A 118 -3.28 5.18 5.85
CA ARG A 118 -3.15 5.89 7.12
C ARG A 118 -2.46 7.24 6.97
N CYS A 119 -1.35 7.27 6.25
CA CYS A 119 -0.47 8.45 6.18
C CYS A 119 -0.81 9.37 5.00
N LEU A 120 -1.02 8.82 3.80
CA LEU A 120 -1.27 9.65 2.61
C LEU A 120 -2.73 10.09 2.52
N LEU A 121 -3.68 9.25 2.93
CA LEU A 121 -5.11 9.50 2.68
C LEU A 121 -5.89 10.00 3.89
N LEU A 122 -5.66 9.42 5.05
CA LEU A 122 -6.35 9.79 6.29
C LEU A 122 -5.59 10.83 7.12
N GLU A 123 -4.38 11.23 6.68
CA GLU A 123 -3.51 12.20 7.38
C GLU A 123 -3.23 11.83 8.85
N ALA A 124 -3.31 10.54 9.17
CA ALA A 124 -3.22 10.04 10.54
C ALA A 124 -1.91 9.27 10.75
N CYS A 125 -0.86 9.78 10.13
CA CYS A 125 0.49 9.24 10.25
C CYS A 125 1.12 9.65 11.60
N PRO A 126 1.83 8.76 12.29
CA PRO A 126 2.65 9.14 13.45
C PRO A 126 3.65 10.24 13.05
N LYS A 127 3.89 11.21 13.94
CA LYS A 127 4.75 12.36 13.67
C LYS A 127 6.17 11.94 13.33
N GLU A 128 6.64 10.88 13.98
CA GLU A 128 7.95 10.27 13.79
C GLU A 128 8.11 9.79 12.34
N VAL A 129 7.05 9.20 11.78
CA VAL A 129 7.04 8.71 10.39
C VAL A 129 6.99 9.88 9.41
N VAL A 130 6.25 10.95 9.71
CA VAL A 130 6.21 12.16 8.87
C VAL A 130 7.60 12.80 8.79
N ASN A 131 8.23 13.00 9.95
CA ASN A 131 9.49 13.74 10.08
C ASN A 131 10.73 12.92 9.69
N ALA A 132 10.63 11.59 9.66
CA ALA A 132 11.76 10.75 9.27
C ALA A 132 12.16 10.98 7.82
N GLU A 133 13.43 11.32 7.57
CA GLU A 133 14.01 11.20 6.24
C GLU A 133 14.20 9.73 5.91
N VAL A 134 14.02 9.39 4.65
CA VAL A 134 14.23 8.03 4.15
C VAL A 134 15.19 8.17 2.97
N HIS A 135 16.38 7.62 3.17
CA HIS A 135 17.49 7.68 2.22
C HIS A 135 17.48 6.46 1.30
#